data_AF-A0A8H2XIY7-F1
#
_entry.id   AF-A0A8H2XIY7-F1
#
_cell.length_a   1.000
_cell.length_b   1.000
_cell.length_c   1.000
_cell.angle_alpha   90.00
_cell.angle_beta   90.00
_cell.angle_gamma   90.00
#
_symmetry.space_group_name_H-M   'P 1'
#
loop_
_entity.id
_entity.type
_entity.pdbx_description
1 polymer ?
#
loop_
_entity_poly.entity_id
_entity_poly.type
_entity_poly.pdbx_seq_one_letter_code
_entity_poly.pdbx_strand_id
1 'polypeptide(L)'
;MTSKRVYLLRHGQAEHNVADDFSTVPQAFERLLPQGKVILLPQLQETHAYPCDTGSDRAVLEQTEEFKDRGFDWSPLTDDWNKNEGFYAPTAEALIARAKWVRRLVRDRPETEILLVGHGGIFREIDGRMRSADPVAIASLSRWGNVECRVYTFESNDDEDAVMVPIQEPSIIQSIEKPIDSHVEVEVKA
;
A
#
# COMPACT_ATOMS: atom_id res chain seq x y z
N MET A 1 -0.15 -10.35 20.59
CA MET A 1 -1.00 -10.03 19.43
C MET A 1 -2.18 -9.19 19.88
N THR A 2 -2.48 -8.12 19.15
CA THR A 2 -3.56 -7.17 19.48
C THR A 2 -4.92 -7.64 18.91
N SER A 3 -6.03 -7.02 19.35
CA SER A 3 -7.37 -7.27 18.77
C SER A 3 -7.61 -6.55 17.45
N LYS A 4 -6.68 -5.71 17.00
CA LYS A 4 -6.80 -4.92 15.77
C LYS A 4 -6.59 -5.82 14.55
N ARG A 5 -7.44 -5.63 13.53
CA ARG A 5 -7.35 -6.29 12.23
C ARG A 5 -7.05 -5.25 11.17
N VAL A 6 -5.93 -5.43 10.47
CA VAL A 6 -5.51 -4.57 9.37
C VAL A 6 -5.51 -5.38 8.10
N TYR A 7 -6.26 -4.91 7.11
CA TYR A 7 -6.38 -5.53 5.81
C TYR A 7 -5.48 -4.76 4.85
N LEU A 8 -4.44 -5.41 4.33
CA LEU A 8 -3.61 -4.87 3.26
C LEU A 8 -4.15 -5.38 1.94
N LEU A 9 -4.83 -4.51 1.19
CA LEU A 9 -5.44 -4.82 -0.09
C LEU A 9 -4.65 -4.16 -1.22
N ARG A 10 -3.99 -4.98 -2.04
CA ARG A 10 -3.37 -4.45 -3.27
C ARG A 10 -4.48 -3.91 -4.16
N HIS A 11 -4.31 -2.68 -4.65
CA HIS A 11 -5.26 -2.10 -5.60
C HIS A 11 -5.43 -3.01 -6.82
N GLY A 12 -6.58 -2.92 -7.48
CA GLY A 12 -6.92 -3.83 -8.57
C GLY A 12 -6.22 -3.52 -9.88
N GLN A 13 -6.50 -2.35 -10.46
CA GLN A 13 -6.13 -1.99 -11.82
C GLN A 13 -5.47 -0.59 -11.83
N ALA A 14 -4.53 -0.39 -12.75
CA ALA A 14 -3.89 0.87 -13.14
C ALA A 14 -3.42 0.70 -14.60
N GLU A 15 -3.08 1.77 -15.33
CA GLU A 15 -2.71 1.74 -16.77
C GLU A 15 -1.69 0.63 -17.12
N HIS A 16 -0.69 0.40 -16.27
CA HIS A 16 0.32 -0.64 -16.53
C HIS A 16 -0.17 -2.09 -16.23
N ASN A 17 -1.32 -2.24 -15.55
CA ASN A 17 -1.90 -3.54 -15.21
C ASN A 17 -3.06 -3.96 -16.16
N VAL A 18 -3.58 -3.05 -17.01
CA VAL A 18 -4.54 -3.31 -18.11
C VAL A 18 -4.69 -2.09 -19.03
N ALA A 19 -4.98 -2.34 -20.31
CA ALA A 19 -5.26 -1.35 -21.36
C ALA A 19 -6.36 -0.33 -20.98
N ASP A 20 -5.96 0.91 -20.63
CA ASP A 20 -6.70 2.18 -20.69
C ASP A 20 -8.23 2.18 -20.41
N ASP A 21 -8.76 1.38 -19.46
CA ASP A 21 -10.19 1.43 -19.06
C ASP A 21 -10.36 1.74 -17.56
N PHE A 22 -10.82 2.96 -17.27
CA PHE A 22 -11.05 3.50 -15.92
C PHE A 22 -12.54 3.57 -15.52
N SER A 23 -13.45 3.01 -16.34
CA SER A 23 -14.90 3.19 -16.19
C SER A 23 -15.50 2.59 -14.90
N THR A 24 -14.73 1.79 -14.14
CA THR A 24 -15.20 1.04 -12.97
C THR A 24 -15.00 1.75 -11.62
N VAL A 25 -14.19 2.81 -11.56
CA VAL A 25 -13.86 3.53 -10.32
C VAL A 25 -15.10 4.14 -9.63
N PRO A 26 -16.02 4.82 -10.34
CA PRO A 26 -17.24 5.36 -9.71
C PRO A 26 -18.13 4.29 -9.08
N GLN A 27 -18.21 3.11 -9.70
CA GLN A 27 -19.05 1.99 -9.24
C GLN A 27 -18.47 1.31 -7.99
N ALA A 28 -17.13 1.22 -7.89
CA ALA A 28 -16.47 0.76 -6.68
C ALA A 28 -16.72 1.73 -5.51
N PHE A 29 -16.67 3.03 -5.80
CA PHE A 29 -16.91 4.08 -4.82
C PHE A 29 -18.35 4.06 -4.26
N GLU A 30 -19.36 3.93 -5.12
CA GLU A 30 -20.77 3.81 -4.72
C GLU A 30 -21.07 2.55 -3.89
N ARG A 31 -20.38 1.43 -4.16
CA ARG A 31 -20.52 0.20 -3.36
C ARG A 31 -19.91 0.31 -1.95
N LEU A 32 -18.93 1.20 -1.77
CA LEU A 32 -18.20 1.39 -0.51
C LEU A 32 -18.77 2.51 0.36
N LEU A 33 -19.56 3.43 -0.21
CA LEU A 33 -20.31 4.44 0.54
C LEU A 33 -21.69 3.91 0.92
N PRO A 34 -21.91 3.53 2.21
CA PRO A 34 -21.88 4.53 3.28
C PRO A 34 -21.11 4.14 4.57
N GLN A 35 -20.01 3.39 4.50
CA GLN A 35 -19.44 2.74 5.70
C GLN A 35 -18.16 3.35 6.32
N GLY A 36 -17.61 4.48 5.86
CA GLY A 36 -16.47 5.09 6.55
C GLY A 36 -15.86 6.33 5.90
N LYS A 37 -14.99 7.02 6.67
CA LYS A 37 -14.19 8.16 6.21
C LYS A 37 -12.98 7.62 5.42
N VAL A 38 -12.89 7.92 4.14
CA VAL A 38 -11.71 7.58 3.33
C VAL A 38 -10.64 8.64 3.53
N ILE A 39 -9.46 8.22 4.02
CA ILE A 39 -8.32 9.09 4.27
C ILE A 39 -7.28 8.83 3.19
N LEU A 40 -6.84 9.87 2.49
CA LEU A 40 -5.73 9.74 1.55
C LEU A 40 -4.43 9.66 2.33
N LEU A 41 -3.59 8.67 2.02
CA LEU A 41 -2.35 8.43 2.77
C LEU A 41 -1.16 8.34 1.80
N PRO A 42 -0.44 9.44 1.54
CA PRO A 42 0.63 9.47 0.55
C PRO A 42 1.80 8.53 0.91
N GLN A 43 1.93 8.14 2.17
CA GLN A 43 2.92 7.15 2.60
C GLN A 43 2.68 5.75 2.02
N LEU A 44 1.48 5.46 1.49
CA LEU A 44 1.13 4.23 0.77
C LEU A 44 1.43 4.28 -0.75
N GLN A 45 2.06 5.34 -1.26
CA GLN A 45 2.54 5.38 -2.64
C GLN A 45 3.47 4.19 -2.95
N GLU A 46 3.60 3.77 -4.20
CA GLU A 46 4.55 2.71 -4.56
C GLU A 46 6.01 3.14 -4.29
N THR A 47 6.90 2.17 -4.38
CA THR A 47 8.30 2.23 -3.96
C THR A 47 9.22 2.91 -4.98
N HIS A 48 8.76 3.13 -6.21
CA HIS A 48 9.53 3.76 -7.27
C HIS A 48 9.05 5.18 -7.57
N ALA A 49 9.90 5.97 -8.24
CA ALA A 49 9.60 7.32 -8.69
C ALA A 49 9.14 7.35 -10.17
N TYR A 50 8.55 6.26 -10.67
CA TYR A 50 7.98 6.27 -12.02
C TYR A 50 6.75 7.20 -12.06
N PRO A 51 6.43 7.81 -13.21
CA PRO A 51 5.24 8.65 -13.34
C PRO A 51 3.95 7.92 -12.96
N CYS A 52 3.85 6.62 -13.27
CA CYS A 52 2.69 5.79 -12.90
C CYS A 52 2.60 5.50 -11.39
N ASP A 53 3.70 5.66 -10.66
CA ASP A 53 3.79 5.49 -9.21
C ASP A 53 3.73 6.82 -8.47
N THR A 54 3.58 7.94 -9.18
CA THR A 54 3.62 9.30 -8.61
C THR A 54 2.30 10.02 -8.87
N GLY A 55 1.62 10.46 -7.82
CA GLY A 55 0.34 11.15 -7.97
C GLY A 55 0.47 12.61 -8.42
N SER A 56 -0.62 13.14 -8.97
CA SER A 56 -0.73 14.56 -9.32
C SER A 56 -0.84 15.45 -8.07
N ASP A 57 -0.55 16.75 -8.22
CA ASP A 57 -0.71 17.70 -7.12
C ASP A 57 -2.15 17.72 -6.59
N ARG A 58 -2.31 17.96 -5.29
CA ARG A 58 -3.61 17.98 -4.62
C ARG A 58 -4.63 18.89 -5.32
N ALA A 59 -4.20 20.08 -5.74
CA ALA A 59 -5.07 21.05 -6.42
C ALA A 59 -5.62 20.52 -7.76
N VAL A 60 -4.88 19.62 -8.43
CA VAL A 60 -5.35 18.93 -9.64
C VAL A 60 -6.35 17.84 -9.26
N LEU A 61 -5.99 16.98 -8.30
CA LEU A 61 -6.82 15.84 -7.88
C LEU A 61 -8.18 16.26 -7.31
N GLU A 62 -8.24 17.35 -6.53
CA GLU A 62 -9.49 17.88 -5.99
C GLU A 62 -10.46 18.39 -7.07
N GLN A 63 -9.95 18.69 -8.27
CA GLN A 63 -10.75 19.18 -9.41
C GLN A 63 -11.08 18.08 -10.43
N THR A 64 -10.46 16.91 -10.31
CA THR A 64 -10.70 15.75 -11.19
C THR A 64 -12.11 15.19 -10.97
N GLU A 65 -12.89 15.03 -12.05
CA GLU A 65 -14.31 14.63 -11.99
C GLU A 65 -14.55 13.31 -11.24
N GLU A 66 -13.62 12.37 -11.38
CA GLU A 66 -13.66 11.06 -10.74
C GLU A 66 -13.57 11.17 -9.20
N PHE A 67 -12.85 12.17 -8.68
CA PHE A 67 -12.48 12.28 -7.26
C PHE A 67 -13.11 13.46 -6.52
N LYS A 68 -13.49 14.52 -7.24
CA LYS A 68 -14.13 15.70 -6.65
C LYS A 68 -15.46 15.30 -6.01
N ASP A 69 -15.81 16.00 -4.93
CA ASP A 69 -17.06 15.82 -4.19
C ASP A 69 -17.32 14.39 -3.66
N ARG A 70 -16.28 13.54 -3.62
CA ARG A 70 -16.32 12.18 -3.07
C ARG A 70 -16.09 12.13 -1.55
N GLY A 71 -15.83 13.25 -0.88
CA GLY A 71 -15.68 13.28 0.58
C GLY A 71 -14.38 12.65 1.11
N PHE A 72 -13.33 12.60 0.30
CA PHE A 72 -11.98 12.22 0.74
C PHE A 72 -11.42 13.22 1.76
N ASP A 73 -10.65 12.71 2.74
CA ASP A 73 -9.79 13.56 3.55
C ASP A 73 -8.48 13.83 2.83
N TRP A 74 -8.40 15.01 2.21
CA TRP A 74 -7.26 15.49 1.44
C TRP A 74 -6.14 16.08 2.30
N SER A 75 -6.39 16.32 3.60
CA SER A 75 -5.44 16.99 4.49
C SER A 75 -4.04 16.37 4.56
N PRO A 76 -3.85 15.05 4.39
CA PRO A 76 -2.52 14.45 4.43
C PRO A 76 -1.66 14.69 3.18
N LEU A 77 -2.22 15.18 2.07
CA LEU A 77 -1.45 15.50 0.86
C LEU A 77 -0.77 16.87 1.03
N THR A 78 0.47 16.86 1.54
CA THR A 78 1.36 18.04 1.67
C THR A 78 1.90 18.46 0.31
N ASP A 79 2.29 19.73 0.10
CA ASP A 79 2.74 20.21 -1.23
C ASP A 79 3.90 19.41 -1.86
N ASP A 80 4.69 18.73 -1.04
CA ASP A 80 5.86 17.93 -1.42
C ASP A 80 5.58 16.41 -1.51
N TRP A 81 4.35 15.96 -1.25
CA TRP A 81 4.01 14.54 -1.10
C TRP A 81 4.37 13.68 -2.31
N ASN A 82 4.31 14.27 -3.51
CA ASN A 82 4.51 13.61 -4.78
C ASN A 82 5.85 13.94 -5.45
N LYS A 83 6.82 14.52 -4.73
CA LYS A 83 8.13 14.89 -5.31
C LYS A 83 9.13 13.74 -5.32
N ASN A 84 8.84 12.63 -4.64
CA ASN A 84 9.73 11.47 -4.49
C ASN A 84 11.10 11.87 -3.89
N GLU A 85 11.09 12.79 -2.93
CA GLU A 85 12.27 13.30 -2.22
C GLU A 85 12.11 13.14 -0.71
N GLY A 86 13.23 13.19 0.02
CA GLY A 86 13.25 13.11 1.49
C GLY A 86 12.49 11.88 2.01
N PHE A 87 11.45 12.12 2.80
CA PHE A 87 10.62 11.06 3.38
C PHE A 87 9.87 10.23 2.32
N TYR A 88 9.59 10.80 1.13
CA TYR A 88 8.92 10.11 0.03
C TYR A 88 9.90 9.54 -1.01
N ALA A 89 11.22 9.65 -0.79
CA ALA A 89 12.21 9.16 -1.73
C ALA A 89 12.13 7.63 -1.96
N PRO A 90 12.45 7.14 -3.17
CA PRO A 90 12.49 5.71 -3.48
C PRO A 90 13.80 5.08 -2.99
N THR A 91 14.15 5.30 -1.73
CA THR A 91 15.37 4.77 -1.10
C THR A 91 14.99 3.79 0.01
N ALA A 92 15.82 2.77 0.24
CA ALA A 92 15.56 1.78 1.28
C ALA A 92 15.31 2.43 2.66
N GLU A 93 16.08 3.46 3.02
CA GLU A 93 15.91 4.19 4.28
C GLU A 93 14.53 4.88 4.37
N ALA A 94 14.15 5.64 3.35
CA ALA A 94 12.86 6.33 3.32
C ALA A 94 11.68 5.36 3.30
N LEU A 95 11.80 4.24 2.56
CA LEU A 95 10.77 3.20 2.51
C LEU A 95 10.58 2.50 3.87
N ILE A 96 11.67 2.17 4.58
CA ILE A 96 11.61 1.63 5.95
C ILE A 96 10.95 2.64 6.89
N ALA A 97 11.33 3.91 6.80
CA ALA A 97 10.77 4.98 7.64
C ALA A 97 9.26 5.17 7.37
N ARG A 98 8.85 5.17 6.10
CA ARG A 98 7.44 5.24 5.69
C ARG A 98 6.64 4.05 6.20
N ALA A 99 7.15 2.83 6.02
CA ALA A 99 6.52 1.63 6.52
C ALA A 99 6.29 1.68 8.04
N LYS A 100 7.33 2.04 8.81
CA LYS A 100 7.23 2.21 10.27
C LYS A 100 6.20 3.28 10.64
N TRP A 101 6.20 4.41 9.93
CA TRP A 101 5.24 5.48 10.16
C TRP A 101 3.80 5.03 9.93
N VAL A 102 3.53 4.31 8.82
CA VAL A 102 2.19 3.77 8.51
C VAL A 102 1.74 2.78 9.59
N ARG A 103 2.62 1.85 9.99
CA ARG A 103 2.31 0.88 11.05
C ARG A 103 1.92 1.57 12.36
N ARG A 104 2.69 2.57 12.79
CA ARG A 104 2.39 3.36 14.00
C ARG A 104 1.06 4.09 13.89
N LEU A 105 0.84 4.82 12.79
CA LEU A 105 -0.42 5.52 12.54
C LEU A 105 -1.60 4.57 12.70
N VAL A 106 -1.59 3.44 11.99
CA VAL A 106 -2.69 2.46 11.95
C VAL A 106 -2.91 1.79 13.30
N ARG A 107 -1.84 1.46 14.04
CA ARG A 107 -1.95 0.91 15.39
C ARG A 107 -2.62 1.90 16.34
N ASP A 108 -2.22 3.17 16.30
CA ASP A 108 -2.65 4.18 17.26
C ASP A 108 -4.04 4.75 16.96
N ARG A 109 -4.60 4.44 15.79
CA ARG A 109 -5.99 4.73 15.43
C ARG A 109 -6.99 4.06 16.41
N PRO A 110 -8.11 4.72 16.75
CA PRO A 110 -9.15 4.10 17.58
C PRO A 110 -9.89 2.96 16.86
N GLU A 111 -9.90 2.93 15.53
CA GLU A 111 -10.57 1.91 14.75
C GLU A 111 -9.89 0.54 14.91
N THR A 112 -10.68 -0.51 15.15
CA THR A 112 -10.19 -1.88 15.31
C THR A 112 -10.08 -2.64 14.00
N GLU A 113 -10.78 -2.20 12.95
CA GLU A 113 -10.73 -2.78 11.61
C GLU A 113 -10.37 -1.68 10.61
N ILE A 114 -9.23 -1.85 9.93
CA ILE A 114 -8.68 -0.84 9.03
C ILE A 114 -8.30 -1.50 7.72
N LEU A 115 -8.83 -0.98 6.61
CA LEU A 115 -8.43 -1.37 5.26
C LEU A 115 -7.42 -0.37 4.72
N LEU A 116 -6.21 -0.83 4.43
CA LEU A 116 -5.22 -0.09 3.67
C LEU A 116 -5.28 -0.56 2.22
N VAL A 117 -5.50 0.39 1.31
CA VAL A 117 -5.46 0.14 -0.13
C VAL A 117 -4.20 0.80 -0.68
N GLY A 118 -3.39 0.04 -1.40
CA GLY A 118 -2.07 0.48 -1.84
C GLY A 118 -1.43 -0.51 -2.80
N HIS A 119 -0.11 -0.47 -2.93
CA HIS A 119 0.64 -1.25 -3.91
C HIS A 119 1.44 -2.40 -3.30
N GLY A 120 1.99 -3.26 -4.16
CA GLY A 120 2.73 -4.43 -3.74
C GLY A 120 4.06 -4.08 -3.09
N GLY A 121 4.86 -3.18 -3.66
CA GLY A 121 6.17 -2.87 -3.08
C GLY A 121 6.07 -2.24 -1.70
N ILE A 122 5.17 -1.27 -1.52
CA ILE A 122 5.02 -0.60 -0.22
C ILE A 122 4.46 -1.53 0.87
N PHE A 123 3.54 -2.44 0.54
CA PHE A 123 3.06 -3.40 1.54
C PHE A 123 4.18 -4.35 1.99
N ARG A 124 5.19 -4.60 1.15
CA ARG A 124 6.33 -5.50 1.45
C ARG A 124 7.20 -4.86 2.53
N GLU A 125 7.36 -3.55 2.43
CA GLU A 125 8.05 -2.74 3.43
C GLU A 125 7.22 -2.63 4.72
N ILE A 126 5.90 -2.48 4.62
CA ILE A 126 4.98 -2.47 5.77
C ILE A 126 5.00 -3.81 6.50
N ASP A 127 4.98 -4.93 5.79
CA ASP A 127 5.16 -6.25 6.40
C ASP A 127 6.54 -6.36 7.07
N GLY A 128 7.60 -5.93 6.37
CA GLY A 128 8.94 -5.79 6.90
C GLY A 128 9.73 -7.11 7.01
N ARG A 129 9.08 -8.28 6.85
CA ARG A 129 9.75 -9.59 6.93
C ARG A 129 10.59 -9.94 5.69
N MET A 130 10.68 -9.06 4.69
CA MET A 130 11.67 -9.19 3.60
C MET A 130 13.11 -9.23 4.12
N ARG A 131 13.35 -8.72 5.34
CA ARG A 131 14.65 -8.72 6.04
C ARG A 131 14.80 -9.89 7.03
N SER A 132 13.85 -10.82 7.05
CA SER A 132 13.90 -12.03 7.87
C SER A 132 15.04 -12.94 7.43
N ALA A 133 15.55 -13.78 8.34
CA ALA A 133 16.45 -14.88 7.98
C ALA A 133 15.70 -16.13 7.46
N ASP A 134 14.37 -16.17 7.61
CA ASP A 134 13.53 -17.28 7.16
C ASP A 134 13.20 -17.16 5.67
N PRO A 135 13.73 -18.06 4.80
CA PRO A 135 13.47 -18.02 3.37
C PRO A 135 11.99 -18.20 3.01
N VAL A 136 11.21 -18.88 3.85
CA VAL A 136 9.77 -19.10 3.63
C VAL A 136 9.01 -17.79 3.81
N ALA A 137 9.34 -17.04 4.86
CA ALA A 137 8.78 -15.71 5.09
C ALA A 137 9.14 -14.73 3.97
N ILE A 138 10.38 -14.77 3.46
CA ILE A 138 10.77 -13.94 2.30
C ILE A 138 9.98 -14.36 1.05
N ALA A 139 9.88 -15.67 0.79
CA ALA A 139 9.19 -16.20 -0.39
C ALA A 139 7.69 -15.84 -0.40
N SER A 140 7.02 -15.87 0.75
CA SER A 140 5.60 -15.48 0.86
C SER A 140 5.34 -14.00 0.56
N LEU A 141 6.39 -13.17 0.61
CA LEU A 141 6.34 -11.74 0.30
C LEU A 141 6.78 -11.39 -1.12
N SER A 142 7.32 -12.34 -1.88
CA SER A 142 7.89 -12.10 -3.21
C SER A 142 6.91 -11.52 -4.22
N ARG A 143 5.59 -11.68 -4.02
CA ARG A 143 4.56 -11.09 -4.88
C ARG A 143 3.22 -10.89 -4.17
N TRP A 144 2.55 -9.78 -4.45
CA TRP A 144 1.11 -9.60 -4.24
C TRP A 144 0.37 -9.71 -5.58
N GLY A 145 -0.67 -10.53 -5.64
CA GLY A 145 -1.65 -10.53 -6.72
C GLY A 145 -2.52 -9.28 -6.73
N ASN A 146 -3.11 -8.95 -7.88
CA ASN A 146 -4.05 -7.83 -7.98
C ASN A 146 -5.29 -8.14 -7.13
N VAL A 147 -5.76 -7.14 -6.38
CA VAL A 147 -6.90 -7.31 -5.43
C VAL A 147 -6.61 -8.36 -4.34
N GLU A 148 -5.35 -8.80 -4.17
CA GLU A 148 -5.01 -9.69 -3.07
C GLU A 148 -5.13 -8.92 -1.74
N CYS A 149 -5.87 -9.53 -0.82
CA CYS A 149 -6.07 -9.02 0.53
C CYS A 149 -5.38 -9.94 1.53
N ARG A 150 -4.47 -9.38 2.33
CA ARG A 150 -3.82 -10.08 3.44
C ARG A 150 -4.22 -9.43 4.75
N VAL A 151 -4.42 -10.25 5.78
CA VAL A 151 -4.91 -9.76 7.09
C VAL A 151 -3.81 -9.89 8.12
N TYR A 152 -3.59 -8.80 8.84
CA TYR A 152 -2.54 -8.66 9.84
C TYR A 152 -3.11 -8.19 11.18
N THR A 153 -2.35 -8.45 12.24
CA THR A 153 -2.48 -7.80 13.54
C THR A 153 -1.11 -7.26 13.97
N PHE A 154 -1.08 -6.44 15.01
CA PHE A 154 0.16 -6.04 15.64
C PHE A 154 0.63 -7.11 16.64
N GLU A 155 1.94 -7.33 16.70
CA GLU A 155 2.54 -8.25 17.68
C GLU A 155 2.27 -7.76 19.11
N SER A 156 2.44 -6.45 19.34
CA SER A 156 2.25 -5.76 20.61
C SER A 156 1.58 -4.39 20.41
N ASN A 157 0.90 -3.89 21.45
CA ASN A 157 0.36 -2.52 21.46
C ASN A 157 1.45 -1.46 21.71
N ASP A 158 2.55 -1.85 22.39
CA ASP A 158 3.53 -0.90 22.94
C ASP A 158 4.93 -1.04 22.29
N ASP A 159 5.02 -1.78 21.19
CA ASP A 159 6.27 -1.92 20.44
C ASP A 159 6.60 -0.63 19.66
N GLU A 160 7.85 -0.16 19.72
CA GLU A 160 8.24 1.05 18.99
C GLU A 160 8.15 0.87 17.47
N ASP A 161 8.41 -0.31 16.91
CA ASP A 161 8.40 -0.50 15.46
C ASP A 161 7.02 -0.82 14.87
N ALA A 162 6.03 -0.95 15.75
CA ALA A 162 4.66 -1.35 15.46
C ALA A 162 4.62 -2.60 14.57
N VAL A 163 5.42 -3.62 14.89
CA VAL A 163 5.56 -4.84 14.07
C VAL A 163 4.21 -5.48 13.79
N MET A 164 3.93 -5.70 12.50
CA MET A 164 2.75 -6.40 12.03
C MET A 164 3.09 -7.86 11.75
N VAL A 165 2.17 -8.75 12.14
CA VAL A 165 2.26 -10.19 11.91
C VAL A 165 0.99 -10.64 11.20
N PRO A 166 1.10 -11.52 10.19
CA PRO A 166 -0.09 -12.00 9.49
C PRO A 166 -0.94 -12.86 10.44
N ILE A 167 -2.26 -12.73 10.34
CA ILE A 167 -3.18 -13.62 11.07
C ILE A 167 -3.13 -15.04 10.48
N GLN A 168 -2.88 -15.12 9.17
CA GLN A 168 -2.63 -16.36 8.44
C GLN A 168 -1.48 -16.13 7.47
N GLU A 169 -0.51 -17.04 7.46
CA GLU A 169 0.61 -16.93 6.52
C GLU A 169 0.11 -16.88 5.06
N PRO A 170 0.60 -15.91 4.26
CA PRO A 170 0.21 -15.82 2.87
C PRO A 170 0.66 -17.07 2.11
N SER A 171 -0.19 -17.53 1.20
CA SER A 171 0.18 -18.61 0.28
C SER A 171 1.42 -18.23 -0.50
N ILE A 172 2.38 -19.15 -0.60
CA ILE A 172 3.53 -19.00 -1.48
C ILE A 172 3.01 -19.10 -2.91
N ILE A 173 2.93 -17.97 -3.60
CA ILE A 173 2.59 -17.94 -5.03
C ILE A 173 3.82 -18.47 -5.78
N GLN A 174 3.85 -19.78 -6.07
CA GLN A 174 4.80 -20.35 -7.01
C GLN A 174 4.46 -19.81 -8.40
N SER A 175 5.42 -19.18 -9.07
CA SER A 175 5.23 -18.62 -10.41
C SER A 175 4.99 -19.75 -11.42
N ILE A 176 3.73 -20.07 -11.70
CA ILE A 176 3.38 -20.88 -12.87
C ILE A 176 3.27 -19.92 -14.06
N GLU A 177 4.35 -19.85 -14.84
CA GLU A 177 4.36 -19.52 -16.28
C GLU A 177 3.61 -18.26 -16.75
N LYS A 178 3.69 -17.14 -16.03
CA LYS A 178 3.44 -15.82 -16.64
C LYS A 178 4.71 -14.98 -16.60
N PRO A 179 5.05 -14.25 -17.68
CA PRO A 179 6.19 -13.36 -17.68
C PRO A 179 6.14 -12.50 -16.43
N ILE A 180 7.26 -12.47 -15.72
CA ILE A 180 7.51 -11.48 -14.69
C ILE A 180 7.30 -10.13 -15.38
N ASP A 181 6.47 -9.28 -14.79
CA ASP A 181 6.28 -7.92 -15.26
C ASP A 181 7.67 -7.30 -15.46
N SER A 182 7.95 -6.72 -16.63
CA SER A 182 9.26 -6.14 -16.96
C SER A 182 9.69 -5.07 -15.96
N HIS A 183 8.77 -4.54 -15.17
CA HIS A 183 9.05 -3.59 -14.10
C HIS A 183 9.59 -4.22 -12.80
N VAL A 184 9.51 -5.55 -12.64
CA VAL A 184 10.07 -6.31 -11.51
C VAL A 184 11.54 -6.69 -11.75
N GLU A 185 12.03 -6.64 -13.00
CA GLU A 185 13.43 -7.03 -13.34
C GLU A 185 14.51 -6.18 -12.66
N VAL A 186 14.18 -4.97 -12.18
CA VAL A 186 15.16 -4.07 -11.57
C VAL A 186 15.56 -4.50 -10.15
N GLU A 187 14.74 -5.29 -9.45
CA GLU A 187 14.96 -5.63 -8.03
C GLU A 187 15.88 -6.83 -7.78
N VAL A 188 16.40 -7.51 -8.82
CA VAL A 188 17.28 -8.70 -8.65
C VAL A 188 18.72 -8.46 -9.11
N LYS A 189 19.07 -7.25 -9.58
CA LYS A 189 20.46 -6.90 -9.87
C LYS A 189 20.79 -5.45 -9.54
N ALA A 190 21.22 -5.23 -8.29
CA ALA A 190 22.32 -4.35 -7.91
C ALA A 190 22.73 -4.65 -6.46
#